data_AF-A0A3D6DRT4-F1
#
_entry.id   AF-A0A3D6DRT4-F1
#
_cell.length_a   1.000
_cell.length_b   1.000
_cell.length_c   1.000
_cell.angle_alpha   90.00
_cell.angle_beta   90.00
_cell.angle_gamma   90.00
#
_symmetry.space_group_name_H-M   'P 1'
#
loop_
_entity.id
_entity.type
_entity.pdbx_description
1 polymer ?
#
loop_
_entity_poly.entity_id
_entity_poly.type
_entity_poly.pdbx_seq_one_letter_code
_entity_poly.pdbx_strand_id
1 'polypeptide(L)'
;MVGTERDAIEVIEVAEGRPIKTWTAGVPVEAAARQQLLNTARLPFIFHHLAVMPDVHLGKGSTIGSVIPTSGAIIPAAVGVDIGCG
;
A
#
# COMPACT_ATOMS: atom_id res chain seq x y z
N MET A 1 8.58 -26.78 15.98
CA MET A 1 9.41 -25.56 16.14
C MET A 1 9.64 -24.95 14.76
N VAL A 2 8.64 -24.24 14.20
CA VAL A 2 8.81 -23.48 12.95
C VAL A 2 8.92 -22.00 13.35
N GLY A 3 10.09 -21.44 13.09
CA GLY A 3 10.59 -20.18 13.63
C GLY A 3 9.89 -18.92 13.12
N THR A 4 9.94 -17.92 13.99
CA THR A 4 9.31 -16.60 14.03
C THR A 4 10.04 -15.55 13.19
N GLU A 5 10.11 -15.72 11.86
CA GLU A 5 10.90 -14.81 11.01
C GLU A 5 10.19 -14.26 9.75
N ARG A 6 8.86 -14.43 9.62
CA ARG A 6 8.11 -14.02 8.39
C ARG A 6 7.25 -12.76 8.50
N ASP A 7 7.21 -12.09 9.65
CA ASP A 7 6.37 -10.90 9.88
C ASP A 7 7.19 -9.61 10.03
N ALA A 8 8.38 -9.53 9.41
CA ALA A 8 9.19 -8.32 9.46
C ALA A 8 8.50 -7.20 8.67
N ILE A 9 7.99 -6.20 9.38
CA ILE A 9 7.46 -4.97 8.79
C ILE A 9 8.66 -4.14 8.31
N GLU A 10 8.73 -3.90 7.01
CA GLU A 10 9.65 -2.92 6.45
C GLU A 10 8.96 -1.56 6.37
N VAL A 11 9.68 -0.49 6.71
CA VAL A 11 9.18 0.89 6.60
C VAL A 11 9.93 1.60 5.49
N ILE A 12 9.18 2.07 4.49
CA ILE A 12 9.70 2.88 3.39
C ILE A 12 9.34 4.33 3.70
N GLU A 13 10.36 5.14 3.95
CA GLU A 13 10.20 6.59 4.09
C GLU A 13 9.99 7.25 2.72
N VAL A 14 8.98 8.12 2.65
CA VAL A 14 8.58 8.79 1.41
C VAL A 14 8.83 10.28 1.55
N ALA A 15 9.70 10.83 0.70
CA ALA A 15 9.91 12.27 0.62
C ALA A 15 8.60 12.99 0.30
N GLU A 16 8.28 14.00 1.12
CA GLU A 16 7.06 14.81 1.04
C GLU A 16 5.75 14.00 1.13
N GLY A 17 5.78 12.84 1.80
CA GLY A 17 4.64 11.96 1.95
C GLY A 17 4.53 11.33 3.34
N ARG A 18 3.63 10.35 3.44
CA ARG A 18 3.50 9.47 4.61
C ARG A 18 4.32 8.19 4.40
N PRO A 19 4.86 7.59 5.47
CA PRO A 19 5.58 6.33 5.36
C PRO A 19 4.68 5.21 4.85
N ILE A 20 5.31 4.22 4.21
CA ILE A 20 4.65 2.98 3.77
C ILE A 20 5.17 1.85 4.65
N LYS A 21 4.27 1.12 5.30
CA LYS A 21 4.59 -0.14 5.98
C LYS A 21 4.31 -1.30 5.05
N THR A 22 5.29 -2.17 4.84
CA THR A 22 5.16 -3.28 3.88
C THR A 22 5.51 -4.62 4.52
N TRP A 23 4.73 -5.64 4.14
CA TRP A 23 4.91 -7.05 4.51
C TRP A 23 5.37 -7.86 3.31
N THR A 24 6.19 -7.26 2.44
CA THR A 24 6.63 -7.88 1.18
C THR A 24 8.01 -8.52 1.29
N ALA A 25 8.51 -8.78 2.50
CA ALA A 25 9.82 -9.40 2.71
C ALA A 25 9.92 -10.74 1.96
N GLY A 26 10.89 -10.85 1.04
CA GLY A 26 11.06 -12.04 0.20
C GLY A 26 10.04 -12.18 -0.96
N VAL A 27 9.15 -11.19 -1.15
CA VAL A 27 8.17 -11.15 -2.24
C VAL A 27 8.49 -9.99 -3.19
N PRO A 28 8.83 -10.25 -4.47
CA PRO A 28 9.11 -9.20 -5.43
C PRO A 28 7.87 -8.32 -5.68
N VAL A 29 8.05 -7.00 -5.57
CA VAL A 29 7.02 -6.01 -5.93
C VAL A 29 7.42 -5.35 -7.25
N GLU A 30 6.49 -5.32 -8.21
CA GLU A 30 6.71 -4.69 -9.51
C GLU A 30 7.03 -3.19 -9.36
N ALA A 31 7.96 -2.69 -10.19
CA ALA A 31 8.37 -1.28 -10.16
C ALA A 31 7.20 -0.31 -10.35
N ALA A 32 6.22 -0.67 -11.19
CA ALA A 32 5.03 0.13 -11.44
C ALA A 32 4.12 0.21 -10.19
N ALA A 33 3.90 -0.92 -9.50
CA ALA A 33 3.16 -0.96 -8.24
C ALA A 33 3.88 -0.14 -7.15
N ARG A 34 5.21 -0.28 -7.05
CA ARG A 34 6.03 0.53 -6.12
C ARG A 34 5.90 2.03 -6.40
N GLN A 35 5.95 2.44 -7.66
CA GLN A 35 5.78 3.85 -8.01
C GLN A 35 4.37 4.36 -7.67
N GLN A 36 3.34 3.55 -7.91
CA GLN A 36 1.97 3.89 -7.54
C GLN A 36 1.83 4.08 -6.03
N LEU A 37 2.40 3.19 -5.21
CA LEU A 37 2.43 3.34 -3.74
C LEU A 37 3.11 4.66 -3.31
N LEU A 38 4.27 4.98 -3.89
CA LEU A 38 5.00 6.23 -3.59
C LEU A 38 4.19 7.47 -3.96
N ASN A 39 3.48 7.44 -5.09
CA ASN A 39 2.62 8.54 -5.51
C ASN A 39 1.42 8.70 -4.57
N THR A 40 0.74 7.60 -4.22
CA THR A 40 -0.39 7.60 -3.29
C THR A 40 0.02 8.10 -1.91
N ALA A 41 1.18 7.69 -1.41
CA ALA A 41 1.70 8.11 -0.11
C ALA A 41 1.96 9.63 0.01
N ARG A 42 2.10 10.34 -1.12
CA ARG A 42 2.27 11.80 -1.17
C ARG A 42 0.95 12.57 -1.20
N LEU A 43 -0.20 11.90 -1.28
CA LEU A 43 -1.48 12.60 -1.27
C LEU A 43 -1.70 13.30 0.08
N PRO A 44 -2.20 14.54 0.09
CA PRO A 44 -2.22 15.39 1.29
C PRO A 44 -3.16 14.89 2.39
N PHE A 45 -4.09 14.00 2.05
CA PHE A 45 -5.11 13.45 2.95
C PHE A 45 -4.79 12.02 3.42
N ILE A 46 -3.61 11.46 3.11
CA ILE A 46 -3.20 10.18 3.68
C ILE A 46 -3.02 10.32 5.20
N PHE A 47 -3.64 9.41 5.93
CA PHE A 47 -3.66 9.39 7.38
C PHE A 47 -2.62 8.41 7.94
N HIS A 48 -1.60 8.94 8.63
CA HIS A 48 -0.48 8.20 9.23
C HIS A 48 0.45 7.44 8.27
N HIS A 49 -0.01 6.41 7.56
CA HIS A 49 0.81 5.53 6.71
C HIS A 49 -0.03 4.70 5.75
N LEU A 50 0.55 4.22 4.66
CA LEU A 50 -0.02 3.11 3.86
C LEU A 50 0.40 1.78 4.47
N ALA A 51 -0.44 0.75 4.31
CA ALA A 51 -0.07 -0.64 4.60
C ALA A 51 -0.13 -1.48 3.32
N VAL A 52 0.90 -2.29 3.07
CA VAL A 52 1.09 -3.02 1.81
C VAL A 52 1.27 -4.50 2.08
N MET A 53 0.41 -5.31 1.47
CA MET A 53 0.37 -6.76 1.64
C MET A 53 1.25 -7.48 0.60
N PRO A 54 1.62 -8.76 0.82
CA PRO A 54 2.46 -9.52 -0.11
C PRO A 54 1.89 -9.68 -1.53
N ASP A 55 0.56 -9.61 -1.69
CA ASP A 55 -0.14 -9.76 -2.97
C ASP A 55 -0.27 -8.44 -3.74
N VAL A 56 0.44 -7.39 -3.29
CA VAL A 56 0.39 -6.07 -3.92
C VAL A 56 0.78 -6.11 -5.39
N HIS A 57 -0.04 -5.49 -6.23
CA HIS A 57 0.25 -5.32 -7.64
C HIS A 57 -0.40 -4.05 -8.19
N LEU A 58 0.00 -3.69 -9.40
CA LEU A 58 -0.49 -2.51 -10.09
C LEU A 58 -2.01 -2.61 -10.29
N GLY A 59 -2.73 -1.56 -9.92
CA GLY A 59 -4.16 -1.45 -10.17
C GLY A 59 -4.53 -0.16 -10.88
N LYS A 60 -5.82 -0.02 -11.22
CA LYS A 60 -6.33 1.16 -11.93
C LYS A 60 -6.61 2.30 -10.94
N GLY A 61 -5.66 3.24 -10.85
CA GLY A 61 -5.73 4.40 -9.94
C GLY A 61 -5.09 4.13 -8.58
N SER A 62 -5.42 3.00 -7.95
CA SER A 62 -4.77 2.50 -6.73
C SER A 62 -4.14 1.13 -6.95
N THR A 63 -3.14 0.77 -6.14
CA THR A 63 -2.67 -0.62 -6.03
C THR A 63 -3.78 -1.50 -5.45
N ILE A 64 -3.80 -2.76 -5.87
CA ILE A 64 -4.52 -3.85 -5.20
C ILE A 64 -3.60 -4.42 -4.11
N GLY A 65 -4.14 -4.95 -3.02
CA GLY A 65 -3.33 -5.49 -1.91
C GLY A 65 -2.74 -4.39 -1.00
N SER A 66 -3.40 -3.24 -0.89
CA SER A 66 -2.97 -2.13 -0.03
C SER A 66 -4.11 -1.51 0.76
N VAL A 67 -3.83 -1.07 1.98
CA VAL A 67 -4.71 -0.23 2.79
C VAL A 67 -4.26 1.22 2.68
N ILE A 68 -5.17 2.09 2.25
CA ILE A 68 -4.94 3.52 2.03
C ILE A 68 -5.85 4.31 2.96
N PRO A 69 -5.43 4.56 4.20
CA PRO A 69 -6.22 5.33 5.15
C PRO A 69 -6.19 6.81 4.78
N THR A 70 -7.37 7.43 4.78
CA THR A 70 -7.55 8.86 4.48
C THR A 70 -8.26 9.58 5.62
N SER A 71 -7.99 10.88 5.75
CA SER A 71 -8.74 11.76 6.66
C SER A 71 -9.31 12.93 5.86
N GLY A 72 -10.62 13.13 5.94
CA GLY A 72 -11.32 14.23 5.25
C GLY A 72 -11.42 14.07 3.73
N ALA A 73 -11.14 12.88 3.18
CA ALA A 73 -11.25 12.58 1.76
C ALA A 73 -11.65 11.11 1.51
N ILE A 74 -12.30 10.84 0.39
CA ILE A 74 -12.59 9.49 -0.14
C ILE A 74 -11.90 9.36 -1.50
N ILE A 75 -11.30 8.20 -1.77
CA ILE A 75 -10.70 7.87 -3.07
C ILE A 75 -11.49 6.73 -3.72
N PRO A 76 -12.46 6.99 -4.63
CA PRO A 76 -13.26 5.94 -5.23
C PRO A 76 -12.43 4.86 -5.93
N ALA A 77 -11.34 5.25 -6.60
CA ALA A 77 -10.44 4.31 -7.27
C ALA A 77 -9.68 3.36 -6.32
N ALA A 78 -9.59 3.69 -5.02
CA ALA A 78 -8.99 2.80 -4.01
C ALA A 78 -9.97 1.72 -3.51
N VAL A 79 -11.27 1.88 -3.74
CA VAL A 79 -12.28 0.83 -3.46
C VAL A 79 -12.27 -0.25 -4.55
N GLY A 80 -11.98 0.15 -5.79
CA GLY A 80 -12.00 -0.72 -6.96
C GLY A 80 -13.20 -0.46 -7.86
N VAL A 81 -13.18 -1.04 -9.07
CA VAL A 81 -14.25 -0.90 -10.06
C VAL A 81 -15.47 -1.78 -9.75
N ASP A 82 -15.27 -2.83 -8.96
CA ASP A 82 -16.28 -3.81 -8.56
C ASP A 82 -16.52 -3.71 -7.04
N ILE A 83 -17.41 -2.80 -6.65
CA ILE A 83 -17.68 -2.48 -5.25
C ILE A 83 -18.52 -3.62 -4.65
N GLY A 84 -18.00 -4.27 -3.60
CA GLY A 84 -18.67 -5.38 -2.92
C GLY A 84 -18.21 -6.77 -3.38
N CYS A 85 -17.14 -6.84 -4.18
CA CYS A 85 -16.46 -8.10 -4.50
C CYS A 85 -15.88 -8.75 -3.22
N GLY A 86 -16.06 -10.07 -3.06
CA GLY A 86 -15.65 -10.85 -1.89
C GLY A 86 -15.69 -12.35 -2.14
#